data_AF-A0A316NYI1-F1
#
_entry.id   AF-A0A316NYI1-F1
#
_cell.length_a   1.000
_cell.length_b   1.000
_cell.length_c   1.000
_cell.angle_alpha   90.00
_cell.angle_beta   90.00
_cell.angle_gamma   90.00
#
_symmetry.space_group_name_H-M   'P 1'
#
loop_
_entity.id
_entity.type
_entity.pdbx_description
1 polymer ?
#
loop_
_entity_poly.entity_id
_entity_poly.type
_entity_poly.pdbx_seq_one_letter_code
_entity_poly.pdbx_strand_id
1 'polypeptide(L)'
;MGSKKKIGLIGFGRMGAKYLHYLQACPDWEVAYICDVDENARNYAKKLSPNSTIVANEEEIFEDKNVDAVALCTLANFRHEQIQKAVKYGKHIISEKPIGDTLEREWKSVKAVENSGVLATVNLYLRNSWYHSKMKQYIKDGELGELAIIRVCHMTPGLAPGEGHEYEGPAFHDCGMHYVDIARWYAESEYKTWHSQGMRMWNYKDPWWIQCHGTFENGIVFDITQGFVYGQLAKEQTHLSYVDLIGTKGIVRMTHDFKTAVVDLHGINNTILTRLPFGGKNIDTMCNRFAKSINDGKLDPQLPTLRDSAIASEYAWKFFENSKEHDLPAIGNLETLELIREHRRNLKDGYGLLHRREF
;
A
#
# COMPACT_ATOMS: atom_id res chain seq x y z
N MET A 1 -3.76 -21.59 24.11
CA MET A 1 -3.24 -20.42 23.37
C MET A 1 -1.86 -20.81 22.87
N GLY A 2 -1.57 -20.62 21.58
CA GLY A 2 -0.23 -20.87 21.04
C GLY A 2 0.80 -19.92 21.65
N SER A 3 2.08 -20.27 21.62
CA SER A 3 3.14 -19.35 22.02
C SER A 3 3.16 -18.13 21.09
N LYS A 4 3.32 -16.93 21.65
CA LYS A 4 3.49 -15.70 20.85
C LYS A 4 4.65 -15.85 19.87
N LYS A 5 4.50 -15.26 18.68
CA LYS A 5 5.56 -15.19 17.68
C LYS A 5 6.44 -13.98 17.96
N LYS A 6 7.75 -14.18 17.93
CA LYS A 6 8.73 -13.11 18.12
C LYS A 6 9.03 -12.45 16.78
N ILE A 7 8.94 -11.14 16.74
CA ILE A 7 9.19 -10.33 15.55
C ILE A 7 10.27 -9.28 15.80
N GLY A 8 11.17 -9.13 14.84
CA GLY A 8 12.09 -8.01 14.75
C GLY A 8 11.58 -6.93 13.79
N LEU A 9 11.47 -5.69 14.26
CA LEU A 9 11.09 -4.55 13.44
C LEU A 9 12.34 -3.83 12.92
N ILE A 10 12.56 -3.80 11.60
CA ILE A 10 13.75 -3.23 10.97
C ILE A 10 13.36 -1.96 10.19
N GLY A 11 13.89 -0.82 10.63
CA GLY A 11 13.51 0.52 10.17
C GLY A 11 12.42 1.12 11.06
N PHE A 12 12.78 2.12 11.87
CA PHE A 12 11.92 2.80 12.83
C PHE A 12 11.61 4.24 12.45
N GLY A 13 11.40 4.47 11.15
CA GLY A 13 10.79 5.70 10.65
C GLY A 13 9.28 5.76 10.91
N ARG A 14 8.58 6.62 10.16
CA ARG A 14 7.13 6.82 10.28
C ARG A 14 6.32 5.52 10.19
N MET A 15 6.65 4.64 9.24
CA MET A 15 5.94 3.36 9.10
C MET A 15 6.33 2.39 10.21
N GLY A 16 7.60 2.28 10.57
CA GLY A 16 8.04 1.44 11.69
C GLY A 16 7.32 1.75 13.01
N ALA A 17 7.20 3.03 13.36
CA ALA A 17 6.43 3.44 14.55
C ALA A 17 4.95 3.03 14.48
N LYS A 18 4.32 3.07 13.29
CA LYS A 18 2.95 2.57 13.10
C LYS A 18 2.89 1.04 13.25
N TYR A 19 3.83 0.30 12.66
CA TYR A 19 3.90 -1.16 12.84
C TYR A 19 4.04 -1.54 14.30
N LEU A 20 4.90 -0.86 15.06
CA LEU A 20 5.04 -1.11 16.49
C LEU A 20 3.70 -1.02 17.21
N HIS A 21 2.93 0.04 16.97
CA HIS A 21 1.60 0.20 17.56
C HIS A 21 0.67 -0.97 17.23
N TYR A 22 0.60 -1.39 15.95
CA TYR A 22 -0.25 -2.50 15.53
C TYR A 22 0.22 -3.86 16.04
N LEU A 23 1.54 -4.10 16.06
CA LEU A 23 2.13 -5.34 16.57
C LEU A 23 1.93 -5.46 18.09
N GLN A 24 2.09 -4.37 18.85
CA GLN A 24 1.82 -4.37 20.29
C GLN A 24 0.33 -4.57 20.62
N ALA A 25 -0.57 -4.14 19.73
CA ALA A 25 -2.00 -4.39 19.87
C ALA A 25 -2.42 -5.83 19.50
N CYS A 26 -1.57 -6.58 18.80
CA CYS A 26 -1.81 -7.97 18.44
C CYS A 26 -1.32 -8.91 19.56
N PRO A 27 -2.19 -9.72 20.18
CA PRO A 27 -1.78 -10.63 21.26
C PRO A 27 -0.85 -11.75 20.79
N ASP A 28 -0.86 -12.08 19.50
CA ASP A 28 -0.07 -13.18 18.92
C ASP A 28 1.38 -12.77 18.60
N TRP A 29 1.72 -11.47 18.69
CA TRP A 29 3.06 -10.96 18.47
C TRP A 29 3.75 -10.54 19.79
N GLU A 30 5.05 -10.78 19.82
CA GLU A 30 6.00 -10.19 20.76
C GLU A 30 7.06 -9.44 19.95
N VAL A 31 7.13 -8.11 20.10
CA VAL A 31 8.17 -7.31 19.44
C VAL A 31 9.47 -7.48 20.22
N ALA A 32 10.28 -8.46 19.81
CA ALA A 32 11.52 -8.82 20.48
C ALA A 32 12.63 -7.78 20.19
N TYR A 33 12.70 -7.30 18.96
CA TYR A 33 13.72 -6.36 18.51
C TYR A 33 13.13 -5.17 17.77
N ILE A 34 13.79 -4.02 17.91
CA ILE A 34 13.60 -2.85 17.02
C ILE A 34 14.98 -2.38 16.58
N CYS A 35 15.17 -2.25 15.27
CA CYS A 35 16.43 -1.83 14.65
C CYS A 35 16.27 -0.54 13.85
N ASP A 36 17.16 0.40 14.06
CA ASP A 36 17.36 1.55 13.17
C ASP A 36 18.83 2.01 13.24
N VAL A 37 19.37 2.51 12.12
CA VAL A 37 20.73 3.05 12.05
C VAL A 37 20.82 4.44 12.68
N ASP A 38 19.72 5.20 12.72
CA ASP A 38 19.63 6.51 13.37
C ASP A 38 19.44 6.37 14.89
N GLU A 39 20.34 7.00 15.65
CA GLU A 39 20.29 7.01 17.10
C GLU A 39 19.02 7.67 17.65
N ASN A 40 18.51 8.72 16.99
CA ASN A 40 17.29 9.39 17.42
C ASN A 40 16.07 8.47 17.27
N ALA A 41 15.99 7.73 16.16
CA ALA A 41 14.96 6.74 15.94
C ALA A 41 15.02 5.63 17.00
N ARG A 42 16.22 5.13 17.34
CA ARG A 42 16.41 4.15 18.43
C ARG A 42 16.00 4.70 19.80
N ASN A 43 16.36 5.94 20.11
CA ASN A 43 15.97 6.59 21.38
C ASN A 43 14.45 6.73 21.48
N TYR A 44 13.79 7.08 20.37
CA TYR A 44 12.33 7.11 20.30
C TYR A 44 11.70 5.73 20.44
N ALA A 45 12.24 4.71 19.76
CA ALA A 45 11.81 3.32 19.88
C ALA A 45 11.87 2.82 21.33
N LYS A 46 12.97 3.12 22.04
CA LYS A 46 13.15 2.75 23.45
C LYS A 46 12.09 3.35 24.38
N LYS A 47 11.63 4.59 24.09
CA LYS A 47 10.54 5.23 24.84
C LYS A 47 9.20 4.52 24.61
N LEU A 48 8.93 4.09 23.37
CA LEU A 48 7.66 3.45 22.98
C LEU A 48 7.59 1.94 23.29
N SER A 49 8.73 1.25 23.31
CA SER A 49 8.82 -0.19 23.57
C SER A 49 9.98 -0.52 24.52
N PRO A 50 9.86 -0.19 25.81
CA PRO A 50 10.94 -0.34 26.79
C PRO A 50 11.37 -1.80 27.02
N ASN A 51 10.54 -2.78 26.63
CA ASN A 51 10.82 -4.20 26.77
C ASN A 51 11.47 -4.83 25.53
N SER A 52 11.49 -4.13 24.40
CA SER A 52 12.17 -4.62 23.18
C SER A 52 13.66 -4.36 23.25
N THR A 53 14.47 -5.28 22.74
CA THR A 53 15.90 -5.03 22.54
C THR A 53 16.07 -4.05 21.37
N ILE A 54 16.71 -2.90 21.61
CA ILE A 54 16.93 -1.88 20.59
C ILE A 54 18.36 -2.00 20.07
N VAL A 55 18.52 -2.24 18.76
CA VAL A 55 19.82 -2.50 18.12
C VAL A 55 20.08 -1.53 16.97
N ALA A 56 21.36 -1.31 16.66
CA ALA A 56 21.77 -0.55 15.48
C ALA A 56 22.09 -1.46 14.27
N ASN A 57 22.41 -2.73 14.54
CA ASN A 57 22.75 -3.71 13.53
C ASN A 57 21.63 -4.74 13.37
N GLU A 58 21.03 -4.78 12.18
CA GLU A 58 19.99 -5.74 11.85
C GLU A 58 20.45 -7.20 11.86
N GLU A 59 21.75 -7.48 11.72
CA GLU A 59 22.27 -8.85 11.71
C GLU A 59 21.98 -9.59 13.02
N GLU A 60 21.95 -8.86 14.15
CA GLU A 60 21.59 -9.40 15.47
C GLU A 60 20.18 -10.02 15.48
N ILE A 61 19.25 -9.47 14.70
CA ILE A 61 17.87 -9.95 14.58
C ILE A 61 17.82 -11.22 13.72
N PHE A 62 18.57 -11.24 12.63
CA PHE A 62 18.60 -12.37 11.72
C PHE A 62 19.28 -13.61 12.33
N GLU A 63 20.33 -13.41 13.13
CA GLU A 63 21.09 -14.48 13.79
C GLU A 63 20.36 -15.09 15.01
N ASP A 64 19.46 -14.35 15.68
CA ASP A 64 18.71 -14.89 16.82
C ASP A 64 17.69 -15.93 16.37
N LYS A 65 17.95 -17.20 16.68
CA LYS A 65 17.08 -18.35 16.36
C LYS A 65 15.70 -18.27 17.01
N ASN A 66 15.51 -17.44 18.04
CA ASN A 66 14.22 -17.26 18.69
C ASN A 66 13.31 -16.27 17.96
N VAL A 67 13.82 -15.48 17.00
CA VAL A 67 12.99 -14.59 16.18
C VAL A 67 12.32 -15.38 15.07
N ASP A 68 10.99 -15.38 15.00
CA ASP A 68 10.20 -16.08 13.99
C ASP A 68 10.06 -15.27 12.69
N ALA A 69 9.94 -13.95 12.81
CA ALA A 69 9.62 -13.06 11.70
C ALA A 69 10.35 -11.72 11.76
N VAL A 70 10.39 -11.02 10.63
CA VAL A 70 10.85 -9.62 10.52
C VAL A 70 9.80 -8.75 9.84
N ALA A 71 9.63 -7.53 10.36
CA ALA A 71 8.86 -6.47 9.71
C ALA A 71 9.84 -5.46 9.08
N LEU A 72 9.87 -5.39 7.74
CA LEU A 72 10.81 -4.58 6.96
C LEU A 72 10.18 -3.24 6.59
N CYS A 73 10.57 -2.20 7.31
CA CYS A 73 10.07 -0.82 7.21
C CYS A 73 11.15 0.20 6.82
N THR A 74 12.31 -0.27 6.36
CA THR A 74 13.41 0.54 5.80
C THR A 74 13.05 1.08 4.42
N LEU A 75 13.94 1.85 3.78
CA LEU A 75 13.78 2.32 2.40
C LEU A 75 13.89 1.17 1.39
N ALA A 76 13.29 1.35 0.20
CA ALA A 76 13.18 0.34 -0.84
C ALA A 76 14.53 -0.24 -1.30
N ASN A 77 15.57 0.59 -1.32
CA ASN A 77 16.92 0.22 -1.74
C ASN A 77 17.66 -0.72 -0.77
N PHE A 78 17.17 -0.92 0.46
CA PHE A 78 17.71 -1.89 1.43
C PHE A 78 16.84 -3.14 1.57
N ARG A 79 15.56 -3.05 1.18
CA ARG A 79 14.55 -4.08 1.42
C ARG A 79 14.88 -5.38 0.68
N HIS A 80 15.48 -5.29 -0.52
CA HIS A 80 15.90 -6.47 -1.28
C HIS A 80 16.89 -7.35 -0.49
N GLU A 81 17.98 -6.76 0.01
CA GLU A 81 19.02 -7.47 0.78
C GLU A 81 18.44 -8.05 2.06
N GLN A 82 17.57 -7.30 2.75
CA GLN A 82 16.90 -7.76 3.97
C GLN A 82 15.98 -8.95 3.71
N ILE A 83 15.27 -8.97 2.57
CA ILE A 83 14.48 -10.14 2.15
C ILE A 83 15.39 -11.34 1.89
N GLN A 84 16.53 -11.15 1.20
CA GLN A 84 17.49 -12.25 0.98
C GLN A 84 18.03 -12.81 2.31
N LYS A 85 18.35 -11.93 3.27
CA LYS A 85 18.77 -12.33 4.62
C LYS A 85 17.67 -13.09 5.35
N ALA A 86 16.45 -12.57 5.36
CA ALA A 86 15.31 -13.24 5.99
C ALA A 86 15.12 -14.66 5.44
N VAL A 87 15.17 -14.84 4.12
CA VAL A 87 15.13 -16.16 3.48
C VAL A 87 16.30 -17.04 3.93
N LYS A 88 17.54 -16.53 3.90
CA LYS A 88 18.75 -17.25 4.32
C LYS A 88 18.66 -17.75 5.77
N TYR A 89 18.13 -16.94 6.69
CA TYR A 89 18.01 -17.25 8.11
C TYR A 89 16.66 -17.89 8.49
N GLY A 90 15.78 -18.16 7.52
CA GLY A 90 14.48 -18.80 7.74
C GLY A 90 13.47 -17.94 8.51
N LYS A 91 13.53 -16.61 8.38
CA LYS A 91 12.63 -15.66 9.04
C LYS A 91 11.43 -15.33 8.16
N HIS A 92 10.22 -15.43 8.69
CA HIS A 92 8.99 -14.94 8.04
C HIS A 92 9.01 -13.43 7.81
N ILE A 93 8.34 -12.94 6.77
CA ILE A 93 8.51 -11.55 6.31
C ILE A 93 7.17 -10.81 6.26
N ILE A 94 7.11 -9.65 6.91
CA ILE A 94 6.16 -8.58 6.59
C ILE A 94 6.96 -7.44 5.95
N SER A 95 6.67 -7.06 4.72
CA SER A 95 7.41 -5.99 4.02
C SER A 95 6.52 -4.77 3.75
N GLU A 96 7.07 -3.57 3.88
CA GLU A 96 6.53 -2.41 3.15
C GLU A 96 6.72 -2.57 1.64
N LYS A 97 5.88 -1.85 0.89
CA LYS A 97 6.01 -1.68 -0.57
C LYS A 97 6.93 -0.50 -0.91
N PRO A 98 7.46 -0.41 -2.15
CA PRO A 98 7.69 -1.54 -3.07
C PRO A 98 8.67 -2.55 -2.45
N ILE A 99 8.80 -3.79 -2.90
CA ILE A 99 9.69 -4.75 -2.19
C ILE A 99 11.17 -4.63 -2.58
N GLY A 100 11.49 -3.62 -3.38
CA GLY A 100 12.81 -3.26 -3.89
C GLY A 100 12.73 -1.91 -4.59
N ASP A 101 13.88 -1.32 -4.90
CA ASP A 101 14.02 -0.05 -5.62
C ASP A 101 14.02 -0.21 -7.16
N THR A 102 14.16 -1.44 -7.66
CA THR A 102 14.08 -1.76 -9.09
C THR A 102 13.26 -3.03 -9.31
N LEU A 103 12.59 -3.11 -10.47
CA LEU A 103 11.82 -4.30 -10.86
C LEU A 103 12.66 -5.57 -10.85
N GLU A 104 13.92 -5.50 -11.26
CA GLU A 104 14.83 -6.65 -11.21
C GLU A 104 15.03 -7.16 -9.80
N ARG A 105 15.26 -6.26 -8.83
CA ARG A 105 15.45 -6.61 -7.42
C ARG A 105 14.16 -7.10 -6.78
N GLU A 106 13.01 -6.51 -7.13
CA GLU A 106 11.70 -7.01 -6.70
C GLU A 106 11.47 -8.45 -7.18
N TRP A 107 11.67 -8.73 -8.46
CA TRP A 107 11.51 -10.07 -9.02
C TRP A 107 12.53 -11.08 -8.47
N LYS A 108 13.76 -10.65 -8.13
CA LYS A 108 14.72 -11.48 -7.40
C LYS A 108 14.23 -11.82 -5.98
N SER A 109 13.65 -10.84 -5.27
CA SER A 109 13.02 -11.07 -3.95
C SER A 109 11.85 -12.05 -4.03
N VAL A 110 10.99 -11.93 -5.04
CA VAL A 110 9.90 -12.88 -5.31
C VAL A 110 10.44 -14.30 -5.45
N LYS A 111 11.41 -14.50 -6.36
CA LYS A 111 12.01 -15.83 -6.60
C LYS A 111 12.66 -16.41 -5.35
N ALA A 112 13.34 -15.58 -4.55
CA ALA A 112 13.98 -16.05 -3.32
C ALA A 112 12.96 -16.58 -2.30
N VAL A 113 11.85 -15.86 -2.11
CA VAL A 113 10.79 -16.29 -1.18
C VAL A 113 10.05 -17.52 -1.71
N GLU A 114 9.67 -17.55 -2.99
CA GLU A 114 8.94 -18.67 -3.60
C GLU A 114 9.74 -19.98 -3.62
N ASN A 115 11.07 -19.89 -3.70
CA ASN A 115 11.96 -21.05 -3.64
C ASN A 115 12.34 -21.46 -2.21
N SER A 116 11.70 -20.87 -1.20
CA SER A 116 12.00 -21.11 0.22
C SER A 116 10.78 -21.66 0.98
N GLY A 117 10.98 -22.04 2.25
CA GLY A 117 9.88 -22.36 3.17
C GLY A 117 9.33 -21.15 3.92
N VAL A 118 9.79 -19.93 3.60
CA VAL A 118 9.45 -18.71 4.32
C VAL A 118 8.12 -18.15 3.82
N LEU A 119 7.13 -18.03 4.72
CA LEU A 119 5.94 -17.22 4.48
C LEU A 119 6.28 -15.73 4.45
N ALA A 120 5.66 -14.99 3.54
CA ALA A 120 5.87 -13.56 3.40
C ALA A 120 4.62 -12.82 2.90
N THR A 121 4.40 -11.60 3.41
CA THR A 121 3.31 -10.69 3.00
C THR A 121 3.85 -9.28 2.79
N VAL A 122 3.13 -8.46 2.01
CA VAL A 122 3.50 -7.06 1.73
C VAL A 122 2.36 -6.11 2.10
N ASN A 123 2.66 -4.88 2.53
CA ASN A 123 1.62 -3.89 2.82
C ASN A 123 0.98 -3.27 1.58
N LEU A 124 0.17 -4.07 0.86
CA LEU A 124 -0.79 -3.57 -0.12
C LEU A 124 -2.11 -3.27 0.59
N TYR A 125 -2.10 -2.18 1.36
CA TYR A 125 -3.05 -1.94 2.46
C TYR A 125 -4.54 -1.93 2.06
N LEU A 126 -4.87 -1.66 0.80
CA LEU A 126 -6.26 -1.70 0.34
C LEU A 126 -6.91 -3.07 0.53
N ARG A 127 -6.13 -4.16 0.44
CA ARG A 127 -6.61 -5.52 0.74
C ARG A 127 -6.97 -5.73 2.22
N ASN A 128 -6.44 -4.91 3.13
CA ASN A 128 -6.76 -4.96 4.56
C ASN A 128 -8.07 -4.22 4.90
N SER A 129 -8.60 -3.44 3.97
CA SER A 129 -9.77 -2.63 4.23
C SER A 129 -11.06 -3.46 4.27
N TRP A 130 -11.94 -3.13 5.21
CA TRP A 130 -13.24 -3.81 5.33
C TRP A 130 -14.09 -3.58 4.07
N TYR A 131 -14.00 -2.38 3.47
CA TYR A 131 -14.82 -2.00 2.34
C TYR A 131 -14.40 -2.71 1.06
N HIS A 132 -13.09 -2.87 0.79
CA HIS A 132 -12.67 -3.67 -0.35
C HIS A 132 -12.95 -5.17 -0.15
N SER A 133 -12.78 -5.68 1.07
CA SER A 133 -13.15 -7.05 1.44
C SER A 133 -14.64 -7.31 1.22
N LYS A 134 -15.50 -6.36 1.60
CA LYS A 134 -16.96 -6.46 1.42
C LYS A 134 -17.34 -6.47 -0.06
N MET A 135 -16.74 -5.60 -0.87
CA MET A 135 -16.93 -5.59 -2.33
C MET A 135 -16.49 -6.91 -2.98
N LYS A 136 -15.34 -7.46 -2.54
CA LYS A 136 -14.85 -8.77 -3.04
C LYS A 136 -15.79 -9.90 -2.66
N GLN A 137 -16.36 -9.86 -1.45
CA GLN A 137 -17.38 -10.80 -1.00
C GLN A 137 -18.64 -10.75 -1.89
N TYR A 138 -19.11 -9.56 -2.30
CA TYR A 138 -20.26 -9.45 -3.21
C TYR A 138 -20.00 -10.01 -4.60
N ILE A 139 -18.76 -9.92 -5.13
CA ILE A 139 -18.38 -10.65 -6.35
C ILE A 139 -18.53 -12.15 -6.12
N LYS A 140 -17.96 -12.66 -5.02
CA LYS A 140 -17.98 -14.09 -4.68
C LYS A 140 -19.39 -14.63 -4.44
N ASP A 141 -20.25 -13.85 -3.83
CA ASP A 141 -21.65 -14.20 -3.56
C ASP A 141 -22.51 -14.17 -4.84
N GLY A 142 -21.95 -13.70 -5.97
CA GLY A 142 -22.65 -13.63 -7.24
C GLY A 142 -23.65 -12.49 -7.37
N GLU A 143 -23.64 -11.52 -6.44
CA GLU A 143 -24.59 -10.40 -6.42
C GLU A 143 -24.46 -9.50 -7.66
N LEU A 144 -23.30 -9.51 -8.33
CA LEU A 144 -23.07 -8.73 -9.56
C LEU A 144 -23.36 -9.53 -10.84
N GLY A 145 -23.64 -10.83 -10.74
CA GLY A 145 -23.52 -11.74 -11.88
C GLY A 145 -22.04 -11.94 -12.26
N GLU A 146 -21.72 -11.78 -13.54
CA GLU A 146 -20.33 -11.80 -14.01
C GLU A 146 -19.76 -10.38 -13.93
N LEU A 147 -18.64 -10.20 -13.22
CA LEU A 147 -17.94 -8.91 -13.16
C LEU A 147 -17.43 -8.53 -14.56
N ALA A 148 -17.74 -7.32 -15.02
CA ALA A 148 -17.41 -6.87 -16.37
C ALA A 148 -16.51 -5.62 -16.38
N ILE A 149 -16.73 -4.68 -15.45
CA ILE A 149 -16.03 -3.39 -15.42
C ILE A 149 -15.60 -3.06 -14.00
N ILE A 150 -14.33 -2.65 -13.86
CA ILE A 150 -13.75 -2.12 -12.64
C ILE A 150 -13.37 -0.67 -12.90
N ARG A 151 -13.87 0.28 -12.11
CA ARG A 151 -13.42 1.69 -12.17
C ARG A 151 -12.86 2.09 -10.83
N VAL A 152 -11.68 2.68 -10.83
CA VAL A 152 -10.99 3.14 -9.63
C VAL A 152 -10.62 4.60 -9.84
N CYS A 153 -11.00 5.46 -8.91
CA CYS A 153 -10.56 6.84 -8.89
C CYS A 153 -10.03 7.18 -7.50
N HIS A 154 -8.82 7.71 -7.43
CA HIS A 154 -8.25 8.25 -6.21
C HIS A 154 -7.50 9.54 -6.49
N MET A 155 -8.20 10.66 -6.29
CA MET A 155 -7.67 12.00 -6.41
C MET A 155 -7.77 12.75 -5.09
N THR A 156 -6.64 13.23 -4.58
CA THR A 156 -6.54 13.83 -3.25
C THR A 156 -5.41 14.87 -3.21
N PRO A 157 -5.54 16.02 -2.55
CA PRO A 157 -4.44 16.92 -2.23
C PRO A 157 -3.47 16.39 -1.15
N GLY A 158 -3.43 15.08 -0.90
CA GLY A 158 -2.67 14.50 0.21
C GLY A 158 -1.15 14.55 0.08
N LEU A 159 -0.62 14.77 -1.14
CA LEU A 159 0.82 14.88 -1.43
C LEU A 159 1.07 16.00 -2.42
N ALA A 160 2.28 16.58 -2.39
CA ALA A 160 2.77 17.48 -3.43
C ALA A 160 4.20 17.08 -3.87
N PRO A 161 4.65 17.50 -5.06
CA PRO A 161 5.99 17.20 -5.50
C PRO A 161 7.06 17.71 -4.54
N GLY A 162 8.13 16.92 -4.33
CA GLY A 162 9.28 17.29 -3.48
C GLY A 162 9.11 17.04 -1.97
N GLU A 163 8.15 16.20 -1.57
CA GLU A 163 7.87 15.87 -0.16
C GLU A 163 8.54 14.57 0.35
N GLY A 164 9.55 14.03 -0.34
CA GLY A 164 10.40 12.96 0.21
C GLY A 164 9.96 11.52 -0.12
N HIS A 165 9.35 11.32 -1.28
CA HIS A 165 8.83 10.02 -1.76
C HIS A 165 9.62 9.45 -2.95
N GLU A 166 10.75 10.08 -3.32
CA GLU A 166 11.45 9.83 -4.58
C GLU A 166 12.07 8.44 -4.68
N TYR A 167 12.47 7.83 -3.56
CA TYR A 167 13.00 6.46 -3.52
C TYR A 167 11.94 5.40 -3.84
N GLU A 168 10.66 5.74 -3.71
CA GLU A 168 9.54 4.87 -4.06
C GLU A 168 9.04 5.14 -5.49
N GLY A 169 9.73 5.97 -6.28
CA GLY A 169 9.38 6.30 -7.66
C GLY A 169 8.40 7.48 -7.78
N PRO A 170 7.88 7.74 -8.99
CA PRO A 170 6.89 8.79 -9.21
C PRO A 170 5.58 8.48 -8.46
N ALA A 171 4.75 9.50 -8.26
CA ALA A 171 3.50 9.40 -7.48
C ALA A 171 2.59 8.24 -7.89
N PHE A 172 2.49 7.95 -9.19
CA PHE A 172 1.68 6.82 -9.69
C PHE A 172 2.31 5.45 -9.40
N HIS A 173 3.64 5.35 -9.33
CA HIS A 173 4.28 4.11 -8.88
C HIS A 173 4.13 3.95 -7.37
N ASP A 174 4.54 4.95 -6.58
CA ASP A 174 4.45 4.93 -5.12
C ASP A 174 3.01 4.64 -4.64
N CYS A 175 2.07 5.50 -5.02
CA CYS A 175 0.70 5.46 -4.50
C CYS A 175 -0.28 4.74 -5.44
N GLY A 176 -0.07 4.86 -6.75
CA GLY A 176 -0.94 4.24 -7.76
C GLY A 176 -0.86 2.72 -7.79
N MET A 177 0.27 2.11 -7.42
CA MET A 177 0.40 0.65 -7.39
C MET A 177 -0.60 -0.05 -6.46
N HIS A 178 -1.11 0.62 -5.42
CA HIS A 178 -2.19 0.07 -4.60
C HIS A 178 -3.49 -0.13 -5.41
N TYR A 179 -3.77 0.79 -6.33
CA TYR A 179 -4.97 0.73 -7.18
C TYR A 179 -4.80 -0.23 -8.35
N VAL A 180 -3.57 -0.39 -8.84
CA VAL A 180 -3.19 -1.47 -9.76
C VAL A 180 -3.42 -2.83 -9.07
N ASP A 181 -2.91 -3.00 -7.86
CA ASP A 181 -3.10 -4.21 -7.08
C ASP A 181 -4.58 -4.54 -6.82
N ILE A 182 -5.37 -3.57 -6.34
CA ILE A 182 -6.75 -3.83 -5.95
C ILE A 182 -7.63 -4.17 -7.15
N ALA A 183 -7.40 -3.53 -8.31
CA ALA A 183 -8.11 -3.85 -9.54
C ALA A 183 -7.81 -5.28 -10.00
N ARG A 184 -6.52 -5.68 -10.00
CA ARG A 184 -6.11 -7.06 -10.29
C ARG A 184 -6.69 -8.06 -9.30
N TRP A 185 -6.72 -7.71 -8.01
CA TRP A 185 -7.31 -8.54 -6.96
C TRP A 185 -8.80 -8.78 -7.17
N TYR A 186 -9.55 -7.78 -7.63
CA TYR A 186 -10.95 -7.96 -8.02
C TYR A 186 -11.11 -8.84 -9.25
N ALA A 187 -10.32 -8.59 -10.29
CA ALA A 187 -10.40 -9.28 -11.57
C ALA A 187 -9.95 -10.75 -11.52
N GLU A 188 -9.11 -11.13 -10.55
CA GLU A 188 -8.47 -12.47 -10.49
C GLU A 188 -7.80 -12.87 -11.81
N SER A 189 -7.19 -11.89 -12.47
CA SER A 189 -6.61 -12.05 -13.80
C SER A 189 -5.49 -11.04 -14.01
N GLU A 190 -4.53 -11.39 -14.88
CA GLU A 190 -3.45 -10.48 -15.27
C GLU A 190 -3.93 -9.45 -16.29
N TYR A 191 -3.23 -8.31 -16.35
CA TYR A 191 -3.47 -7.26 -17.32
C TYR A 191 -3.00 -7.67 -18.72
N LYS A 192 -3.85 -7.44 -19.72
CA LYS A 192 -3.61 -7.80 -21.13
C LYS A 192 -3.36 -6.59 -22.02
N THR A 193 -4.22 -5.58 -21.95
CA THR A 193 -4.12 -4.35 -22.73
C THR A 193 -4.21 -3.14 -21.82
N TRP A 194 -3.57 -2.03 -22.22
CA TRP A 194 -3.65 -0.76 -21.52
C TRP A 194 -3.38 0.42 -22.45
N HIS A 195 -3.95 1.56 -22.09
CA HIS A 195 -3.61 2.87 -22.61
C HIS A 195 -3.68 3.87 -21.45
N SER A 196 -2.62 4.66 -21.31
CA SER A 196 -2.46 5.65 -20.25
C SER A 196 -2.39 7.06 -20.82
N GLN A 197 -3.01 8.01 -20.10
CA GLN A 197 -2.83 9.44 -20.33
C GLN A 197 -2.35 10.08 -19.03
N GLY A 198 -1.37 10.97 -19.16
CA GLY A 198 -0.81 11.72 -18.04
C GLY A 198 -1.08 13.20 -18.19
N MET A 199 -0.98 13.91 -17.07
CA MET A 199 -0.96 15.38 -17.06
C MET A 199 0.13 15.85 -16.11
N ARG A 200 1.03 16.70 -16.64
CA ARG A 200 2.03 17.40 -15.82
C ARG A 200 1.38 18.60 -15.15
N MET A 201 1.65 18.77 -13.86
CA MET A 201 1.19 19.93 -13.11
C MET A 201 2.35 20.79 -12.66
N TRP A 202 2.12 22.09 -12.63
CA TRP A 202 3.00 23.11 -12.04
C TRP A 202 4.42 23.13 -12.63
N ASN A 203 4.55 22.81 -13.92
CA ASN A 203 5.82 22.59 -14.61
C ASN A 203 6.73 21.52 -13.96
N TYR A 204 6.21 20.68 -13.06
CA TYR A 204 6.96 19.57 -12.50
C TYR A 204 7.28 18.52 -13.57
N LYS A 205 8.40 17.81 -13.44
CA LYS A 205 8.93 16.92 -14.49
C LYS A 205 8.02 15.73 -14.80
N ASP A 206 7.46 15.11 -13.78
CA ASP A 206 6.63 13.89 -13.90
C ASP A 206 5.14 14.24 -14.00
N PRO A 207 4.31 13.40 -14.63
CA PRO A 207 2.85 13.54 -14.54
C PRO A 207 2.38 13.31 -13.09
N TRP A 208 1.50 14.18 -12.61
CA TRP A 208 0.93 14.15 -11.25
C TRP A 208 -0.56 13.77 -11.22
N TRP A 209 -1.12 13.55 -12.40
CA TRP A 209 -2.39 12.91 -12.64
C TRP A 209 -2.21 11.92 -13.79
N ILE A 210 -2.66 10.68 -13.60
CA ILE A 210 -2.63 9.63 -14.62
C ILE A 210 -3.96 8.90 -14.59
N GLN A 211 -4.50 8.65 -15.79
CA GLN A 211 -5.58 7.70 -16.04
C GLN A 211 -5.04 6.57 -16.92
N CYS A 212 -5.29 5.33 -16.54
CA CYS A 212 -4.99 4.14 -17.34
C CYS A 212 -6.25 3.28 -17.47
N HIS A 213 -6.57 2.85 -18.68
CA HIS A 213 -7.68 1.92 -18.92
C HIS A 213 -7.28 0.79 -19.88
N GLY A 214 -7.99 -0.31 -19.84
CA GLY A 214 -7.69 -1.47 -20.67
C GLY A 214 -8.47 -2.72 -20.28
N THR A 215 -7.88 -3.88 -20.56
CA THR A 215 -8.50 -5.19 -20.27
C THR A 215 -7.57 -6.11 -19.52
N PHE A 216 -8.15 -6.97 -18.69
CA PHE A 216 -7.51 -8.15 -18.15
C PHE A 216 -7.60 -9.33 -19.14
N GLU A 217 -6.80 -10.38 -18.94
CA GLU A 217 -6.80 -11.59 -19.79
C GLU A 217 -8.16 -12.28 -19.86
N ASN A 218 -8.95 -12.23 -18.78
CA ASN A 218 -10.32 -12.74 -18.72
C ASN A 218 -11.37 -11.81 -19.33
N GLY A 219 -10.97 -10.69 -19.95
CA GLY A 219 -11.85 -9.76 -20.66
C GLY A 219 -12.48 -8.67 -19.78
N ILE A 220 -12.28 -8.69 -18.45
CA ILE A 220 -12.75 -7.63 -17.56
C ILE A 220 -12.08 -6.30 -17.95
N VAL A 221 -12.86 -5.24 -18.08
CA VAL A 221 -12.37 -3.89 -18.37
C VAL A 221 -11.97 -3.20 -17.07
N PHE A 222 -10.88 -2.43 -17.10
CA PHE A 222 -10.50 -1.56 -15.99
C PHE A 222 -10.32 -0.11 -16.44
N ASP A 223 -10.56 0.81 -15.50
CA ASP A 223 -10.13 2.21 -15.52
C ASP A 223 -9.54 2.54 -14.14
N ILE A 224 -8.33 3.06 -14.11
CA ILE A 224 -7.63 3.51 -12.91
C ILE A 224 -7.20 4.95 -13.11
N THR A 225 -7.80 5.87 -12.37
CA THR A 225 -7.43 7.28 -12.31
C THR A 225 -6.80 7.58 -10.95
N GLN A 226 -5.57 8.09 -10.94
CA GLN A 226 -4.89 8.50 -9.71
C GLN A 226 -4.18 9.84 -9.92
N GLY A 227 -4.26 10.72 -8.93
CA GLY A 227 -3.46 11.94 -8.93
C GLY A 227 -3.54 12.72 -7.63
N PHE A 228 -2.64 13.69 -7.45
CA PHE A 228 -2.65 14.56 -6.28
C PHE A 228 -3.00 16.03 -6.57
N VAL A 229 -3.73 16.24 -7.66
CA VAL A 229 -3.96 17.57 -8.25
C VAL A 229 -5.27 18.21 -7.78
N TYR A 230 -6.07 17.49 -7.00
CA TYR A 230 -7.42 17.88 -6.62
C TYR A 230 -7.39 18.83 -5.42
N GLY A 231 -8.04 19.99 -5.46
CA GLY A 231 -8.34 20.79 -4.26
C GLY A 231 -7.17 21.27 -3.39
N GLN A 232 -5.92 21.31 -3.87
CA GLN A 232 -4.72 21.63 -3.07
C GLN A 232 -4.76 22.98 -2.35
N LEU A 233 -5.35 24.00 -2.97
CA LEU A 233 -5.50 25.35 -2.42
C LEU A 233 -6.98 25.70 -2.15
N ALA A 234 -7.88 24.72 -2.18
CA ALA A 234 -9.28 24.97 -1.89
C ALA A 234 -9.44 25.41 -0.43
N LYS A 235 -10.29 26.42 -0.19
CA LYS A 235 -10.62 26.88 1.17
C LYS A 235 -11.11 25.73 2.05
N GLU A 236 -11.92 24.85 1.47
CA GLU A 236 -12.36 23.60 2.07
C GLU A 236 -11.82 22.46 1.22
N GLN A 237 -10.81 21.75 1.73
CA GLN A 237 -10.21 20.64 1.01
C GLN A 237 -11.22 19.51 0.80
N THR A 238 -11.20 18.95 -0.40
CA THR A 238 -12.05 17.84 -0.82
C THR A 238 -11.22 16.87 -1.65
N HIS A 239 -11.73 15.67 -1.83
CA HIS A 239 -11.09 14.58 -2.55
C HIS A 239 -12.14 13.86 -3.38
N LEU A 240 -11.70 13.08 -4.36
CA LEU A 240 -12.55 12.21 -5.15
C LEU A 240 -11.98 10.80 -5.06
N SER A 241 -12.63 9.94 -4.29
CA SER A 241 -12.18 8.56 -4.07
C SER A 241 -13.35 7.59 -4.16
N TYR A 242 -13.33 6.74 -5.18
CA TYR A 242 -14.36 5.73 -5.40
C TYR A 242 -13.83 4.49 -6.11
N VAL A 243 -14.54 3.38 -5.93
CA VAL A 243 -14.41 2.17 -6.76
C VAL A 243 -15.79 1.69 -7.16
N ASP A 244 -15.97 1.44 -8.46
CA ASP A 244 -17.16 0.79 -9.01
C ASP A 244 -16.80 -0.60 -9.51
N LEU A 245 -17.60 -1.59 -9.12
CA LEU A 245 -17.59 -2.94 -9.69
C LEU A 245 -18.94 -3.16 -10.35
N ILE A 246 -18.93 -3.27 -11.67
CA ILE A 246 -20.13 -3.39 -12.50
C ILE A 246 -20.13 -4.77 -13.11
N GLY A 247 -21.15 -5.56 -12.81
CA GLY A 247 -21.36 -6.86 -13.41
C GLY A 247 -22.61 -6.90 -14.28
N THR A 248 -22.88 -8.07 -14.86
CA THR A 248 -23.99 -8.29 -15.80
C THR A 248 -25.37 -8.15 -15.18
N LYS A 249 -25.48 -8.22 -13.84
CA LYS A 249 -26.77 -8.21 -13.13
C LYS A 249 -26.83 -7.29 -11.91
N GLY A 250 -25.70 -6.69 -11.53
CA GLY A 250 -25.64 -5.83 -10.35
C GLY A 250 -24.41 -4.94 -10.35
N ILE A 251 -24.40 -3.97 -9.45
CA ILE A 251 -23.32 -3.01 -9.25
C ILE A 251 -23.06 -2.81 -7.76
N VAL A 252 -21.79 -2.65 -7.39
CA VAL A 252 -21.41 -2.12 -6.09
C VAL A 252 -20.47 -0.94 -6.26
N ARG A 253 -20.77 0.15 -5.56
CA ARG A 253 -19.93 1.35 -5.47
C ARG A 253 -19.38 1.50 -4.06
N MET A 254 -18.10 1.80 -3.95
CA MET A 254 -17.48 2.25 -2.71
C MET A 254 -17.02 3.70 -2.86
N THR A 255 -17.27 4.52 -1.85
CA THR A 255 -16.68 5.85 -1.71
C THR A 255 -16.16 6.03 -0.29
N HIS A 256 -15.22 6.96 -0.08
CA HIS A 256 -14.81 7.34 1.27
C HIS A 256 -14.46 8.81 1.39
N ASP A 257 -14.50 9.33 2.61
CA ASP A 257 -14.05 10.68 2.96
C ASP A 257 -12.84 10.73 3.91
N PHE A 258 -12.11 9.62 3.97
CA PHE A 258 -11.02 9.36 4.94
C PHE A 258 -11.47 9.31 6.41
N LYS A 259 -12.76 9.58 6.69
CA LYS A 259 -13.38 9.39 8.01
C LYS A 259 -14.35 8.21 7.98
N THR A 260 -15.16 8.14 6.93
CA THR A 260 -16.21 7.15 6.66
C THR A 260 -15.96 6.53 5.30
N ALA A 261 -16.10 5.22 5.20
CA ALA A 261 -16.27 4.51 3.93
C ALA A 261 -17.72 4.06 3.78
N VAL A 262 -18.22 4.15 2.57
CA VAL A 262 -19.58 3.77 2.18
C VAL A 262 -19.46 2.70 1.10
N VAL A 263 -20.16 1.58 1.28
CA VAL A 263 -20.30 0.52 0.26
C VAL A 263 -21.78 0.39 -0.06
N ASP A 264 -22.14 0.68 -1.29
CA ASP A 264 -23.50 0.74 -1.81
C ASP A 264 -23.71 -0.35 -2.88
N LEU A 265 -24.33 -1.45 -2.47
CA LEU A 265 -24.64 -2.60 -3.33
C LEU A 265 -26.05 -2.48 -3.87
N HIS A 266 -26.19 -2.63 -5.18
CA HIS A 266 -27.43 -2.95 -5.90
C HIS A 266 -27.22 -4.27 -6.63
N GLY A 267 -27.41 -5.37 -5.91
CA GLY A 267 -27.19 -6.73 -6.37
C GLY A 267 -28.47 -7.45 -6.78
N ILE A 268 -28.31 -8.68 -7.29
CA ILE A 268 -29.41 -9.56 -7.73
C ILE A 268 -30.42 -9.80 -6.62
N ASN A 269 -29.94 -10.11 -5.41
CA ASN A 269 -30.81 -10.49 -4.30
C ASN A 269 -30.96 -9.36 -3.28
N ASN A 270 -29.97 -8.47 -3.21
CA ASN A 270 -29.84 -7.53 -2.10
C ASN A 270 -29.54 -6.11 -2.58
N THR A 271 -30.19 -5.13 -1.96
CA THR A 271 -29.76 -3.72 -2.00
C THR A 271 -29.31 -3.31 -0.61
N ILE A 272 -28.01 -3.05 -0.43
CA ILE A 272 -27.40 -2.84 0.89
C ILE A 272 -26.48 -1.62 0.86
N LEU A 273 -26.75 -0.69 1.76
CA LEU A 273 -25.90 0.48 2.00
C LEU A 273 -25.19 0.34 3.35
N THR A 274 -23.89 0.10 3.34
CA THR A 274 -23.06 -0.02 4.54
C THR A 274 -22.24 1.24 4.73
N ARG A 275 -22.29 1.85 5.92
CA ARG A 275 -21.47 3.01 6.31
C ARG A 275 -20.72 2.68 7.59
N LEU A 276 -19.40 2.68 7.54
CA LEU A 276 -18.54 2.43 8.71
C LEU A 276 -17.32 3.36 8.67
N PRO A 277 -16.60 3.54 9.79
CA PRO A 277 -15.34 4.27 9.78
C PRO A 277 -14.38 3.76 8.70
N PHE A 278 -13.65 4.68 8.07
CA PHE A 278 -12.70 4.38 6.99
C PHE A 278 -11.59 3.42 7.45
N GLY A 279 -11.12 3.55 8.70
CA GLY A 279 -10.15 2.64 9.33
C GLY A 279 -8.68 2.90 8.96
N GLY A 280 -8.41 3.62 7.86
CA GLY A 280 -7.04 3.91 7.45
C GLY A 280 -6.38 2.70 6.77
N LYS A 281 -5.14 2.38 7.15
CA LYS A 281 -4.37 1.30 6.51
C LYS A 281 -4.68 -0.12 7.05
N ASN A 282 -5.35 -0.23 8.20
CA ASN A 282 -5.71 -1.50 8.86
C ASN A 282 -4.56 -2.54 8.91
N ILE A 283 -3.34 -2.10 9.23
CA ILE A 283 -2.15 -2.97 9.23
C ILE A 283 -2.26 -4.05 10.31
N ASP A 284 -2.98 -3.79 11.40
CA ASP A 284 -3.36 -4.78 12.42
C ASP A 284 -4.02 -6.02 11.80
N THR A 285 -4.90 -5.83 10.81
CA THR A 285 -5.59 -6.94 10.14
C THR A 285 -4.59 -7.83 9.40
N MET A 286 -3.60 -7.24 8.73
CA MET A 286 -2.51 -7.98 8.08
C MET A 286 -1.65 -8.71 9.11
N CYS A 287 -1.20 -8.01 10.16
CA CYS A 287 -0.36 -8.59 11.22
C CYS A 287 -1.04 -9.78 11.91
N ASN A 288 -2.34 -9.67 12.23
CA ASN A 288 -3.12 -10.74 12.85
C ASN A 288 -3.22 -11.97 11.94
N ARG A 289 -3.57 -11.77 10.67
CA ARG A 289 -3.68 -12.86 9.68
C ARG A 289 -2.32 -13.51 9.41
N PHE A 290 -1.25 -12.73 9.42
CA PHE A 290 0.09 -13.25 9.19
C PHE A 290 0.60 -14.08 10.39
N ALA A 291 0.36 -13.64 11.63
CA ALA A 291 0.65 -14.46 12.81
C ALA A 291 -0.05 -15.82 12.75
N LYS A 292 -1.33 -15.82 12.40
CA LYS A 292 -2.10 -17.05 12.19
C LYS A 292 -1.52 -17.90 11.06
N SER A 293 -1.14 -17.28 9.94
CA SER A 293 -0.52 -17.99 8.81
C SER A 293 0.75 -18.75 9.20
N ILE A 294 1.58 -18.14 10.05
CA ILE A 294 2.80 -18.77 10.58
C ILE A 294 2.45 -19.95 11.49
N ASN A 295 1.45 -19.81 12.36
CA ASN A 295 0.98 -20.92 13.19
C ASN A 295 0.43 -22.09 12.37
N ASP A 296 -0.30 -21.78 11.31
CA ASP A 296 -0.93 -22.76 10.42
C ASP A 296 0.06 -23.35 9.40
N GLY A 297 1.27 -22.77 9.27
CA GLY A 297 2.26 -23.14 8.25
C GLY A 297 1.82 -22.83 6.83
N LYS A 298 0.82 -21.96 6.64
CA LYS A 298 0.21 -21.64 5.34
C LYS A 298 -0.24 -20.19 5.30
N LEU A 299 0.13 -19.48 4.24
CA LEU A 299 -0.30 -18.09 4.03
C LEU A 299 -1.81 -17.99 3.82
N ASP A 300 -2.48 -17.10 4.56
CA ASP A 300 -3.87 -16.73 4.31
C ASP A 300 -4.01 -16.20 2.87
N PRO A 301 -4.91 -16.75 2.04
CA PRO A 301 -5.03 -16.37 0.63
C PRO A 301 -5.49 -14.92 0.41
N GLN A 302 -5.98 -14.24 1.44
CA GLN A 302 -6.31 -12.81 1.35
C GLN A 302 -5.09 -11.91 1.59
N LEU A 303 -3.98 -12.43 2.12
CA LEU A 303 -2.75 -11.68 2.27
C LEU A 303 -2.05 -11.51 0.92
N PRO A 304 -1.67 -10.29 0.53
CA PRO A 304 -0.88 -10.06 -0.67
C PRO A 304 0.50 -10.69 -0.56
N THR A 305 0.88 -11.42 -1.58
CA THR A 305 2.22 -12.01 -1.72
C THR A 305 3.24 -10.97 -2.20
N LEU A 306 4.53 -11.31 -2.14
CA LEU A 306 5.57 -10.49 -2.79
C LEU A 306 5.37 -10.41 -4.31
N ARG A 307 4.84 -11.48 -4.93
CA ARG A 307 4.51 -11.50 -6.35
C ARG A 307 3.40 -10.50 -6.68
N ASP A 308 2.36 -10.42 -5.85
CA ASP A 308 1.30 -9.41 -6.01
C ASP A 308 1.89 -7.99 -6.02
N SER A 309 2.81 -7.69 -5.10
CA SER A 309 3.48 -6.38 -5.05
C SER A 309 4.37 -6.13 -6.27
N ALA A 310 5.16 -7.12 -6.71
CA ALA A 310 6.04 -6.97 -7.86
C ALA A 310 5.25 -6.76 -9.16
N ILE A 311 4.13 -7.48 -9.34
CA ILE A 311 3.23 -7.28 -10.48
C ILE A 311 2.62 -5.87 -10.43
N ALA A 312 2.12 -5.44 -9.27
CA ALA A 312 1.54 -4.11 -9.11
C ALA A 312 2.56 -2.99 -9.40
N SER A 313 3.81 -3.16 -8.94
CA SER A 313 4.93 -2.26 -9.24
C SER A 313 5.24 -2.23 -10.74
N GLU A 314 5.38 -3.40 -11.38
CA GLU A 314 5.68 -3.53 -12.80
C GLU A 314 4.62 -2.85 -13.68
N TYR A 315 3.33 -3.09 -13.40
CA TYR A 315 2.26 -2.46 -14.17
C TYR A 315 2.12 -0.98 -13.85
N ALA A 316 2.38 -0.53 -12.62
CA ALA A 316 2.41 0.90 -12.32
C ALA A 316 3.50 1.62 -13.12
N TRP A 317 4.70 1.03 -13.27
CA TRP A 317 5.75 1.54 -14.15
C TRP A 317 5.34 1.53 -15.63
N LYS A 318 4.78 0.42 -16.12
CA LYS A 318 4.30 0.33 -17.52
C LYS A 318 3.24 1.40 -17.83
N PHE A 319 2.29 1.60 -16.92
CA PHE A 319 1.24 2.61 -17.09
C PHE A 319 1.80 4.02 -17.01
N PHE A 320 2.76 4.28 -16.11
CA PHE A 320 3.44 5.56 -16.02
C PHE A 320 4.25 5.88 -17.28
N GLU A 321 5.05 4.94 -17.78
CA GLU A 321 5.85 5.16 -19.01
C GLU A 321 4.96 5.33 -20.25
N ASN A 322 3.91 4.51 -20.40
CA ASN A 322 2.95 4.69 -21.50
C ASN A 322 2.25 6.07 -21.45
N SER A 323 2.01 6.63 -20.25
CA SER A 323 1.44 7.98 -20.12
C SER A 323 2.35 9.08 -20.67
N LYS A 324 3.65 8.80 -20.82
CA LYS A 324 4.68 9.74 -21.32
C LYS A 324 4.94 9.61 -22.82
N GLU A 325 4.31 8.67 -23.51
CA GLU A 325 4.46 8.48 -24.95
C GLU A 325 3.64 9.49 -25.77
N HIS A 326 2.79 10.28 -25.12
CA HIS A 326 1.96 11.33 -25.72
C HIS A 326 2.41 12.72 -25.28
N ASP A 327 1.95 13.77 -25.98
CA ASP A 327 2.20 15.15 -25.56
C ASP A 327 1.69 15.39 -24.12
N LEU A 328 2.61 15.81 -23.26
CA LEU A 328 2.36 16.09 -21.84
C LEU A 328 2.51 17.59 -21.54
N PRO A 329 1.59 18.45 -22.00
CA PRO A 329 1.63 19.85 -21.63
C PRO A 329 1.50 19.99 -20.11
N ALA A 330 2.24 20.95 -19.55
CA ALA A 330 2.13 21.26 -18.14
C ALA A 330 1.01 22.28 -17.90
N ILE A 331 0.19 22.04 -16.89
CA ILE A 331 -0.83 23.00 -16.41
C ILE A 331 -0.36 23.64 -15.11
N GLY A 332 -0.40 24.97 -15.05
CA GLY A 332 0.08 25.75 -13.90
C GLY A 332 1.60 25.96 -13.91
N ASN A 333 2.11 26.67 -12.90
CA ASN A 333 3.52 27.07 -12.80
C ASN A 333 4.16 26.71 -11.45
N LEU A 334 5.49 26.85 -11.35
CA LEU A 334 6.24 26.53 -10.12
C LEU A 334 5.87 27.45 -8.94
N GLU A 335 5.42 28.68 -9.19
CA GLU A 335 4.94 29.59 -8.15
C GLU A 335 3.70 29.00 -7.45
N THR A 336 2.76 28.43 -8.22
CA THR A 336 1.60 27.73 -7.66
C THR A 336 2.01 26.52 -6.83
N LEU A 337 3.04 25.77 -7.26
CA LEU A 337 3.56 24.66 -6.47
C LEU A 337 4.16 25.11 -5.14
N GLU A 338 4.87 26.25 -5.11
CA GLU A 338 5.38 26.79 -3.86
C GLU A 338 4.28 27.26 -2.92
N LEU A 339 3.20 27.87 -3.44
CA LEU A 339 2.02 28.19 -2.66
C LEU A 339 1.37 26.93 -2.05
N ILE A 340 1.30 25.83 -2.82
CA ILE A 340 0.79 24.54 -2.33
C ILE A 340 1.66 24.02 -1.20
N ARG A 341 2.98 24.02 -1.37
CA ARG A 341 3.93 23.56 -0.35
C ARG A 341 3.83 24.42 0.91
N GLU A 342 3.71 25.74 0.78
CA GLU A 342 3.53 26.65 1.91
C GLU A 342 2.21 26.39 2.64
N HIS A 343 1.11 26.26 1.89
CA HIS A 343 -0.19 25.92 2.46
C HIS A 343 -0.12 24.61 3.24
N ARG A 344 0.47 23.56 2.65
CA ARG A 344 0.63 22.24 3.26
C ARG A 344 1.49 22.23 4.51
N ARG A 345 2.56 23.02 4.57
CA ARG A 345 3.38 23.19 5.80
C ARG A 345 2.61 23.79 6.97
N ASN A 346 1.53 24.52 6.67
CA ASN A 346 0.70 25.22 7.66
C ASN A 346 -0.65 24.53 7.94
N LEU A 347 -0.99 23.45 7.22
CA LEU A 347 -2.20 22.66 7.47
C LEU A 347 -2.14 22.04 8.87
N LYS A 348 -3.22 22.20 9.62
CA LYS A 348 -3.39 21.61 10.97
C LYS A 348 -4.40 20.47 10.99
N ASP A 349 -5.36 20.52 10.07
CA ASP A 349 -6.46 19.56 9.94
C ASP A 349 -6.62 19.18 8.46
N GLY A 350 -7.17 17.99 8.20
CA GLY A 350 -7.33 17.44 6.85
C GLY A 350 -6.48 16.18 6.64
N TYR A 351 -6.38 15.72 5.40
CA TYR A 351 -5.52 14.58 5.04
C TYR A 351 -4.21 15.05 4.40
N GLY A 352 -3.19 14.21 4.46
CA GLY A 352 -1.87 14.56 3.94
C GLY A 352 -1.08 15.54 4.81
N LEU A 353 -1.44 15.65 6.10
CA LEU A 353 -0.71 16.46 7.06
C LEU A 353 0.76 16.04 7.10
N LEU A 354 1.64 17.02 6.96
CA LEU A 354 3.07 16.83 7.16
C LEU A 354 3.32 16.78 8.67
N HIS A 355 3.60 15.59 9.20
CA HIS A 355 4.02 15.49 10.59
C HIS A 355 5.36 16.20 10.76
N ARG A 356 5.40 17.21 11.65
CA ARG A 356 6.68 17.68 12.17
C ARG A 356 7.35 16.48 12.83
N ARG A 357 8.59 16.20 12.47
CA ARG A 357 9.41 15.21 13.17
C ARG A 357 9.64 15.77 14.58
N GLU A 358 8.70 15.49 15.49
CA GLU A 358 8.94 15.61 16.92
C GLU A 358 9.88 14.47 17.28
N PHE A 359 11.18 14.73 17.25
CA PHE A 359 12.19 13.83 17.80
C PHE A 359 12.35 14.10 19.29
#